data_AF-A0A930AG59-F1
#
_entry.id   AF-A0A930AG59-F1
#
_cell.length_a   1.000
_cell.length_b   1.000
_cell.length_c   1.000
_cell.angle_alpha   90.00
_cell.angle_beta   90.00
_cell.angle_gamma   90.00
#
_symmetry.space_group_name_H-M   'P 1'
#
loop_
_entity.id
_entity.type
_entity.pdbx_description
1 polymer ?
#
loop_
_entity_poly.entity_id
_entity_poly.type
_entity_poly.pdbx_seq_one_letter_code
_entity_poly.pdbx_strand_id
1 'polypeptide(L)'
;MTDTDPIKTAQTLITDLNKAYQVCKQATADDVRFQEQLNSILGFLAKAETVDNRFLIELEKFYQTSSLLMGLSALEPDAPTRAAWRAYDRFHFDQVKTKLSLYGPTIIL
;
A
#
# COMPACT_ATOMS: atom_id res chain seq x y z
N MET A 1 3.12 -13.39 19.04
CA MET A 1 3.07 -12.61 17.79
C MET A 1 3.88 -13.40 16.79
N THR A 2 3.26 -13.98 15.77
CA THR A 2 3.98 -14.68 14.70
C THR A 2 4.86 -13.66 13.99
N ASP A 3 6.17 -13.87 14.08
CA ASP A 3 7.23 -13.10 13.43
C ASP A 3 7.08 -13.28 11.92
N THR A 4 6.14 -12.52 11.35
CA THR A 4 5.74 -12.66 9.96
C THR A 4 6.56 -11.66 9.19
N ASP A 5 7.43 -12.15 8.32
CA ASP A 5 8.28 -11.37 7.43
C ASP A 5 7.49 -10.18 6.83
N PRO A 6 7.85 -8.92 7.18
CA PRO A 6 7.11 -7.74 6.72
C PRO A 6 7.08 -7.59 5.20
N ILE A 7 8.12 -8.06 4.50
CA ILE A 7 8.19 -8.01 3.03
C ILE A 7 7.13 -8.94 2.46
N LYS A 8 7.10 -10.19 2.91
CA LYS A 8 6.09 -11.19 2.47
C LYS A 8 4.68 -10.74 2.83
N THR A 9 4.50 -10.19 4.03
CA THR A 9 3.20 -9.69 4.48
C THR A 9 2.69 -8.56 3.59
N ALA A 10 3.53 -7.56 3.32
CA ALA A 10 3.19 -6.47 2.40
C ALA A 10 2.88 -6.98 0.99
N GLN A 11 3.70 -7.90 0.47
CA GLN A 11 3.52 -8.47 -0.85
C GLN A 11 2.20 -9.23 -0.96
N THR A 12 1.83 -10.05 0.03
CA THR A 12 0.55 -10.76 0.07
C THR A 12 -0.62 -9.78 0.10
N LEU A 13 -0.61 -8.82 1.03
CA LEU A 13 -1.71 -7.88 1.20
C LEU A 13 -1.94 -7.01 -0.05
N ILE A 14 -0.88 -6.50 -0.67
CA ILE A 14 -0.99 -5.68 -1.88
C ILE A 14 -1.36 -6.53 -3.09
N THR A 15 -0.90 -7.78 -3.17
CA THR A 15 -1.33 -8.70 -4.23
C THR A 15 -2.82 -9.00 -4.13
N ASP A 16 -3.33 -9.22 -2.93
CA ASP A 16 -4.75 -9.50 -2.71
C ASP A 16 -5.61 -8.26 -2.97
N LEU A 17 -5.14 -7.07 -2.60
CA LEU A 17 -5.73 -5.80 -3.01
C LEU A 17 -5.81 -5.67 -4.54
N ASN A 18 -4.71 -5.95 -5.25
CA ASN A 18 -4.68 -5.87 -6.71
C ASN A 18 -5.66 -6.86 -7.34
N LYS A 19 -5.72 -8.10 -6.85
CA LYS A 19 -6.67 -9.12 -7.33
C LYS A 19 -8.12 -8.68 -7.12
N ALA A 20 -8.48 -8.19 -5.93
CA ALA A 20 -9.82 -7.69 -5.66
C ALA A 20 -10.17 -6.52 -6.60
N TYR A 21 -9.22 -5.59 -6.77
CA TYR A 21 -9.43 -4.43 -7.61
C TYR A 21 -9.59 -4.76 -9.10
N GLN A 22 -8.92 -5.80 -9.62
CA GLN A 22 -9.11 -6.24 -11.01
C GLN A 22 -10.56 -6.57 -11.34
N VAL A 23 -11.35 -6.98 -10.35
CA VAL A 23 -12.76 -7.38 -10.54
C VAL A 23 -13.67 -6.16 -10.74
N CYS A 24 -13.35 -5.01 -10.12
CA CYS A 24 -14.23 -3.84 -10.11
C CYS A 24 -13.71 -2.62 -10.89
N LYS A 25 -12.47 -2.65 -11.41
CA LYS A 25 -11.88 -1.52 -12.16
C LYS A 25 -12.71 -1.17 -13.41
N GLN A 26 -12.83 0.13 -13.70
CA GLN A 26 -13.68 0.65 -14.79
C GLN A 26 -12.92 1.30 -15.95
N ALA A 27 -11.57 1.21 -15.94
CA ALA A 27 -10.66 1.78 -16.95
C ALA A 27 -10.72 3.33 -17.09
N THR A 28 -11.07 4.03 -16.01
CA THR A 28 -10.95 5.49 -15.91
C THR A 28 -9.48 5.93 -15.76
N ALA A 29 -9.23 7.23 -15.85
CA ALA A 29 -7.90 7.80 -15.61
C ALA A 29 -7.39 7.50 -14.18
N ASP A 30 -8.29 7.53 -13.18
CA ASP A 30 -7.94 7.19 -11.81
C ASP A 30 -7.70 5.68 -11.64
N ASP A 31 -8.40 4.83 -12.40
CA ASP A 31 -8.11 3.39 -12.43
C ASP A 31 -6.70 3.11 -12.98
N VAL A 32 -6.31 3.80 -14.05
CA VAL A 32 -4.96 3.69 -14.63
C VAL A 32 -3.91 4.10 -13.60
N ARG A 33 -4.10 5.25 -12.93
CA ARG A 33 -3.18 5.75 -11.90
C ARG A 33 -3.05 4.78 -10.73
N PHE A 34 -4.17 4.24 -10.24
CA PHE A 34 -4.13 3.30 -9.13
C PHE A 34 -3.46 1.98 -9.52
N GLN A 35 -3.70 1.50 -10.75
CA GLN A 35 -2.99 0.34 -11.27
C GLN A 35 -1.48 0.57 -11.38
N GLU A 36 -1.04 1.77 -11.81
CA GLU A 36 0.37 2.14 -11.83
C GLU A 36 1.00 2.10 -10.44
N GLN A 37 0.29 2.59 -9.41
CA GLN A 37 0.76 2.50 -8.02
C GLN A 37 0.94 1.05 -7.57
N LEU A 38 -0.06 0.19 -7.84
CA LEU A 38 -0.02 -1.24 -7.52
C LEU A 38 1.15 -1.94 -8.23
N ASN A 39 1.34 -1.68 -9.52
CA ASN A 39 2.41 -2.27 -10.30
C ASN A 39 3.79 -1.82 -9.80
N SER A 40 3.94 -0.53 -9.50
CA SER A 40 5.19 0.05 -9.01
C SER A 40 5.61 -0.59 -7.68
N ILE A 41 4.71 -0.64 -6.70
CA ILE A 41 5.04 -1.18 -5.38
C ILE A 41 5.26 -2.69 -5.42
N LEU A 42 4.48 -3.44 -6.21
CA LEU A 42 4.70 -4.89 -6.38
C LEU A 42 6.04 -5.18 -7.06
N GLY A 43 6.44 -4.36 -8.04
CA GLY A 43 7.73 -4.46 -8.69
C GLY A 43 8.91 -4.13 -7.76
N PHE A 44 8.71 -3.18 -6.83
CA PHE A 44 9.67 -2.90 -5.75
C PHE A 44 9.78 -4.07 -4.77
N LEU A 45 8.65 -4.56 -4.25
CA LEU A 45 8.59 -5.64 -3.26
C LEU A 45 9.20 -6.95 -3.77
N ALA A 46 9.04 -7.26 -5.07
CA ALA A 46 9.65 -8.43 -5.69
C ALA A 46 11.19 -8.45 -5.64
N LYS A 47 11.83 -7.30 -5.36
CA LYS A 47 13.29 -7.13 -5.28
C LYS A 47 13.77 -6.77 -3.87
N ALA A 48 12.86 -6.62 -2.91
CA ALA A 48 13.20 -6.24 -1.56
C ALA A 48 13.77 -7.45 -0.80
N GLU A 49 14.97 -7.32 -0.26
CA GLU A 49 15.65 -8.38 0.51
C GLU A 49 15.72 -8.05 2.00
N THR A 50 15.61 -6.77 2.36
CA THR A 50 15.76 -6.28 3.72
C THR A 50 14.66 -5.27 4.06
N VAL A 51 14.28 -5.26 5.35
CA VAL A 51 13.36 -4.26 5.90
C VAL A 51 14.20 -3.08 6.40
N ASP A 52 14.70 -2.29 5.47
CA ASP A 52 15.45 -1.07 5.75
C ASP A 52 14.55 0.18 5.66
N ASN A 53 15.12 1.36 5.94
CA ASN A 53 14.33 2.59 5.89
C ASN A 53 13.84 2.93 4.46
N ARG A 54 14.53 2.46 3.41
CA ARG A 54 14.09 2.64 2.02
C ARG A 54 12.82 1.83 1.76
N PHE A 55 12.78 0.58 2.22
CA PHE A 55 11.58 -0.24 2.17
C PHE A 55 10.39 0.45 2.84
N LEU A 56 10.58 0.99 4.05
CA LEU A 56 9.53 1.69 4.78
C LEU A 56 9.05 2.96 4.06
N ILE A 57 9.97 3.72 3.45
CA ILE A 57 9.65 4.92 2.65
C ILE A 57 8.81 4.56 1.43
N GLU A 58 9.16 3.50 0.70
CA GLU A 58 8.38 3.10 -0.50
C GLU A 58 6.97 2.63 -0.13
N LEU A 59 6.81 1.93 1.01
CA LEU A 59 5.48 1.59 1.52
C LEU A 59 4.67 2.83 1.93
N GLU A 60 5.27 3.81 2.60
CA GLU A 60 4.58 5.07 2.98
C GLU A 60 4.17 5.87 1.74
N LYS A 61 5.02 5.97 0.70
CA LYS A 61 4.67 6.65 -0.56
C LYS A 61 3.48 6.00 -1.25
N PHE A 62 3.49 4.66 -1.35
CA PHE A 62 2.37 3.90 -1.89
C PHE A 62 1.10 4.15 -1.08
N TYR A 63 1.21 4.12 0.25
CA TYR A 63 0.09 4.36 1.15
C TYR A 63 -0.52 5.76 0.98
N GLN A 64 0.30 6.81 0.96
CA GLN A 64 -0.18 8.19 0.81
C GLN A 64 -0.92 8.39 -0.51
N THR A 65 -0.33 7.94 -1.61
CA THR A 65 -0.92 8.11 -2.95
C THR A 65 -2.20 7.28 -3.10
N SER A 66 -2.18 6.04 -2.62
CA SER A 66 -3.34 5.14 -2.67
C SER A 66 -4.47 5.62 -1.76
N SER A 67 -4.17 6.18 -0.59
CA SER A 67 -5.17 6.76 0.31
C SER A 67 -5.89 7.94 -0.34
N LEU A 68 -5.16 8.79 -1.05
CA LEU A 68 -5.73 9.91 -1.80
C LEU A 68 -6.68 9.39 -2.89
N LEU A 69 -6.24 8.41 -3.68
CA LEU A 69 -7.06 7.80 -4.72
C LEU A 69 -8.31 7.11 -4.13
N MET A 70 -8.15 6.31 -3.09
CA MET A 70 -9.26 5.57 -2.47
C MET A 70 -10.25 6.46 -1.72
N GLY A 71 -9.82 7.63 -1.25
CA GLY A 71 -10.63 8.50 -0.39
C GLY A 71 -11.19 9.76 -1.06
N LEU A 72 -10.51 10.29 -2.08
CA LEU A 72 -10.79 11.62 -2.65
C LEU A 72 -10.82 11.66 -4.19
N SER A 73 -10.66 10.53 -4.87
CA SER A 73 -10.75 10.47 -6.35
C SER A 73 -12.09 9.92 -6.85
N ALA A 74 -12.21 9.72 -8.16
CA ALA A 74 -13.38 9.11 -8.78
C ALA A 74 -13.36 7.56 -8.74
N LEU A 75 -12.41 6.94 -8.04
CA LEU A 75 -12.40 5.49 -7.86
C LEU A 75 -13.66 5.01 -7.13
N GLU A 76 -14.28 3.96 -7.65
CA GLU A 76 -15.42 3.28 -7.06
C GLU A 76 -15.05 1.84 -6.65
N PRO A 77 -14.16 1.65 -5.66
CA PRO A 77 -13.76 0.31 -5.24
C PRO A 77 -14.97 -0.42 -4.65
N ASP A 78 -15.13 -1.70 -4.97
CA ASP A 78 -16.20 -2.52 -4.40
C ASP A 78 -15.92 -2.91 -2.92
N ALA A 79 -16.86 -3.63 -2.29
CA ALA A 79 -16.70 -4.03 -0.89
C ALA A 79 -15.47 -4.94 -0.65
N PRO A 80 -15.20 -5.97 -1.49
CA PRO A 80 -13.95 -6.75 -1.41
C PRO A 80 -12.68 -5.90 -1.51
N THR A 81 -12.61 -4.97 -2.47
CA THR A 81 -11.45 -4.09 -2.64
C THR A 81 -11.24 -3.20 -1.42
N ARG A 82 -12.32 -2.63 -0.87
CA ARG A 82 -12.24 -1.84 0.37
C ARG A 82 -11.77 -2.68 1.55
N ALA A 83 -12.23 -3.92 1.68
CA ALA A 83 -11.78 -4.82 2.74
C ALA A 83 -10.28 -5.15 2.62
N ALA A 84 -9.81 -5.45 1.41
CA ALA A 84 -8.40 -5.70 1.13
C ALA A 84 -7.53 -4.46 1.42
N TRP A 85 -8.00 -3.28 1.03
CA TRP A 85 -7.35 -2.01 1.35
C TRP A 85 -7.25 -1.80 2.87
N ARG A 86 -8.32 -2.08 3.63
CA ARG A 86 -8.31 -1.96 5.10
C ARG A 86 -7.37 -2.94 5.78
N ALA A 87 -7.18 -4.13 5.22
CA ALA A 87 -6.18 -5.08 5.72
C ALA A 87 -4.74 -4.53 5.55
N TYR A 88 -4.45 -3.94 4.38
CA TYR A 88 -3.17 -3.26 4.15
C TYR A 88 -3.00 -2.01 5.02
N ASP A 89 -4.03 -1.18 5.14
CA ASP A 89 -4.08 0.03 5.98
C ASP A 89 -3.68 -0.29 7.43
N ARG A 90 -4.25 -1.36 8.00
CA ARG A 90 -3.88 -1.83 9.35
C ARG A 90 -2.41 -2.25 9.43
N PHE A 91 -1.93 -3.07 8.49
CA PHE A 91 -0.52 -3.47 8.44
C PHE A 91 0.40 -2.25 8.36
N HIS A 92 0.05 -1.25 7.55
CA HIS A 92 0.83 -0.05 7.37
C HIS A 92 0.98 0.74 8.68
N PHE A 93 -0.11 0.97 9.42
CA PHE A 93 -0.04 1.62 10.72
C PHE A 93 0.76 0.82 11.74
N ASP A 94 0.56 -0.49 11.80
CA ASP A 94 1.20 -1.34 12.81
C ASP A 94 2.71 -1.55 12.54
N GLN A 95 3.10 -1.69 11.27
CA GLN A 95 4.45 -2.17 10.89
C GLN A 95 5.30 -1.15 10.14
N VAL A 96 4.70 -0.15 9.48
CA VAL A 96 5.43 0.84 8.67
C VAL A 96 5.56 2.15 9.42
N LYS A 97 4.44 2.79 9.75
CA LYS A 97 4.40 4.10 10.45
C LYS A 97 5.23 4.10 11.73
N THR A 98 5.18 3.02 12.49
CA THR A 98 5.87 2.88 13.79
C THR A 98 7.38 2.73 13.68
N LYS A 99 7.89 2.29 12.53
CA LYS A 99 9.31 1.97 12.31
C LYS A 99 9.99 2.93 11.33
N LEU A 100 9.20 3.69 10.57
CA LEU A 100 9.69 4.63 9.58
C LEU A 100 10.47 5.76 10.25
N SER A 101 11.72 5.94 9.83
CA SER A 101 12.55 7.07 10.25
C SER A 101 12.60 8.11 9.13
N LEU A 102 12.02 9.27 9.37
CA LEU A 102 12.13 10.42 8.47
C LEU A 102 13.21 11.35 9.02
N TYR A 103 14.28 11.56 8.24
CA TYR A 103 15.28 12.58 8.58
C TYR A 103 14.69 13.97 8.34
N GLY A 104 14.06 14.53 9.37
CA GLY A 104 13.46 15.87 9.39
C GLY A 104 12.71 16.09 10.71
N PRO A 105 12.39 17.33 11.10
CA PRO A 105 11.64 17.57 12.34
C PRO A 105 10.28 16.85 12.25
N THR A 106 10.11 15.84 13.11
CA THR A 106 8.82 15.19 13.32
C THR A 106 7.89 16.21 13.96
N ILE A 107 7.04 16.86 13.16
CA ILE A 107 5.89 17.58 13.71
C ILE A 107 4.86 16.50 14.06
N ILE A 108 4.82 16.14 15.34
CA ILE A 108 3.66 15.48 15.93
C ILE A 108 2.59 16.58 16.03
N LEU A 109 1.55 16.47 15.20
CA LEU A 109 0.33 17.28 15.30
C LEU A 109 -0.62 16.67 16.32
#